data_AF-A0A800JEU3-F1
#
_entry.id   AF-A0A800JEU3-F1
#
_cell.length_a   1.000
_cell.length_b   1.000
_cell.length_c   1.000
_cell.angle_alpha   90.00
_cell.angle_beta   90.00
_cell.angle_gamma   90.00
#
_symmetry.space_group_name_H-M   'P 1'
#
loop_
_entity.id
_entity.type
_entity.pdbx_description
1 polymer ?
#
loop_
_entity_poly.entity_id
_entity_poly.type
_entity_poly.pdbx_seq_one_letter_code
_entity_poly.pdbx_strand_id
1 'polypeptide(L)'
;MNPETFQQLDKVIHEKGRMAIMSMLAASAELSFTELRDALGMTDGNLTTHIRTLKKSGYVAVAKSVQDNRPLTTCALTAAGRKAFGKYVALLEGIVKEARWSEKKTQPNESFTQPLPYKAGLTLLRAEHLGMCFGVRDAITMARHEVAAQPLTILGELVHNATVLDDLGQRGVQFENELERVATPTAMITAHGASDKARARVRAAGLRVADATCPLVHFAHEQVHKLAAAGFHVVVIGRKGHVEVRGLTEDLDECDVVLNETDIDALKARPHFGVAAQTTQPISRVRELVDYLQARFPKSEVRFVDTVCQPTKQRQESAEEMAFQSDVVLVVGGTNSNNTAELVRTCGKYCESVHHVQGPDDVSAEWIPETGTLGITAGTSTPDETIDAVEARVREISGVLLPTHRAA
;
A
#
# COMPACT_ATOMS: atom_id res chain seq x y z
N MET A 1 26.48 -15.74 -4.27
CA MET A 1 25.51 -16.00 -5.35
C MET A 1 25.92 -17.27 -6.06
N ASN A 2 25.09 -18.32 -6.03
CA ASN A 2 25.37 -19.54 -6.80
C ASN A 2 25.11 -19.25 -8.29
N PRO A 3 26.13 -19.27 -9.17
CA PRO A 3 25.95 -18.99 -10.59
C PRO A 3 25.04 -20.02 -11.29
N GLU A 4 24.83 -21.20 -10.69
CA GLU A 4 23.91 -22.21 -11.22
C GLU A 4 22.43 -21.79 -11.14
N THR A 5 22.04 -20.97 -10.16
CA THR A 5 20.64 -20.52 -10.01
C THR A 5 20.20 -19.62 -11.15
N PHE A 6 21.09 -18.78 -11.68
CA PHE A 6 20.83 -17.96 -12.87
C PHE A 6 20.72 -18.79 -14.15
N GLN A 7 21.45 -19.92 -14.23
CA GLN A 7 21.38 -20.82 -15.38
C GLN A 7 20.04 -21.57 -15.45
N GLN A 8 19.31 -21.65 -14.33
CA GLN A 8 17.99 -22.28 -14.26
C GLN A 8 16.84 -21.35 -14.69
N LEU A 9 17.10 -20.06 -14.90
CA LEU A 9 16.08 -19.15 -15.41
C LEU A 9 15.64 -19.59 -16.81
N ASP A 10 14.33 -19.70 -16.98
CA ASP A 10 13.74 -20.02 -18.28
C ASP A 10 14.10 -18.91 -19.28
N LYS A 11 14.98 -19.24 -20.23
CA LYS A 11 15.48 -18.32 -21.27
C LYS A 11 14.37 -17.81 -22.20
N VAL A 12 13.28 -18.56 -22.32
CA VAL A 12 12.09 -18.11 -23.06
C VAL A 12 11.40 -17.01 -22.26
N ILE A 13 11.32 -17.09 -20.94
CA ILE A 13 10.64 -16.07 -20.12
C ILE A 13 11.55 -14.87 -19.82
N HIS A 14 12.85 -15.11 -19.60
CA HIS A 14 13.86 -14.12 -19.20
C HIS A 14 14.26 -13.17 -20.35
N GLU A 15 13.30 -12.41 -20.81
CA GLU A 15 13.41 -11.29 -21.74
C GLU A 15 12.29 -10.32 -21.37
N LYS A 16 12.59 -9.02 -21.33
CA LYS A 16 11.73 -7.98 -20.77
C LYS A 16 10.30 -8.03 -21.33
N GLY A 17 10.15 -8.13 -22.65
CA GLY A 17 8.85 -8.10 -23.30
C GLY A 17 8.01 -9.35 -23.01
N ARG A 18 8.61 -10.54 -23.08
CA ARG A 18 7.92 -11.81 -22.78
C ARG A 18 7.51 -11.92 -21.32
N MET A 19 8.37 -11.48 -20.40
CA MET A 19 8.05 -11.42 -18.98
C MET A 19 6.84 -10.50 -18.73
N ALA A 20 6.81 -9.30 -19.32
CA ALA A 20 5.71 -8.35 -19.15
C ALA A 20 4.37 -8.91 -19.67
N ILE A 21 4.38 -9.56 -20.83
CA ILE A 21 3.19 -10.23 -21.40
C ILE A 21 2.70 -11.34 -20.46
N MET A 22 3.61 -12.20 -19.96
CA MET A 22 3.24 -13.29 -19.06
C MET A 22 2.70 -12.77 -17.73
N SER A 23 3.24 -11.67 -17.18
CA SER A 23 2.71 -11.01 -15.98
C SER A 23 1.27 -10.53 -16.18
N MET A 24 0.99 -9.82 -17.28
CA MET A 24 -0.35 -9.33 -17.58
C MET A 24 -1.37 -10.47 -17.74
N LEU A 25 -0.99 -11.52 -18.48
CA LEU A 25 -1.83 -12.71 -18.69
C LEU A 25 -1.91 -13.65 -17.48
N ALA A 26 -1.07 -13.46 -16.46
CA ALA A 26 -1.22 -14.13 -15.17
C ALA A 26 -2.28 -13.43 -14.31
N ALA A 27 -2.36 -12.09 -14.40
CA ALA A 27 -3.34 -11.28 -13.67
C ALA A 27 -4.75 -11.27 -14.31
N SER A 28 -4.87 -11.64 -15.58
CA SER A 28 -6.13 -11.70 -16.32
C SER A 28 -6.35 -13.07 -16.94
N ALA A 29 -7.60 -13.52 -17.06
CA ALA A 29 -7.90 -14.82 -17.66
C ALA A 29 -7.49 -14.88 -19.14
N GLU A 30 -7.80 -13.82 -19.88
CA GLU A 30 -7.54 -13.61 -21.31
C GLU A 30 -7.45 -12.10 -21.59
N LEU A 31 -6.61 -11.67 -22.53
CA LEU A 31 -6.52 -10.29 -23.01
C LEU A 31 -6.43 -10.24 -24.53
N SER A 32 -7.00 -9.21 -25.16
CA SER A 32 -6.83 -8.97 -26.59
C SER A 32 -5.40 -8.50 -26.92
N PHE A 33 -4.99 -8.70 -28.18
CA PHE A 33 -3.71 -8.20 -28.69
C PHE A 33 -3.59 -6.68 -28.52
N THR A 34 -4.67 -5.95 -28.77
CA THR A 34 -4.72 -4.49 -28.64
C THR A 34 -4.56 -4.05 -27.18
N GLU A 35 -5.24 -4.70 -26.24
CA GLU A 35 -5.09 -4.40 -24.81
C GLU A 35 -3.66 -4.67 -24.32
N LEU A 36 -3.07 -5.81 -24.71
CA LEU A 36 -1.67 -6.13 -24.38
C LEU A 36 -0.71 -5.09 -24.95
N ARG A 37 -0.93 -4.66 -26.19
CA ARG A 37 -0.08 -3.67 -26.85
C ARG A 37 -0.12 -2.32 -26.14
N ASP A 38 -1.32 -1.82 -25.91
CA ASP A 38 -1.54 -0.49 -25.38
C ASP A 38 -1.08 -0.43 -23.91
N ALA A 39 -1.37 -1.46 -23.12
CA ALA A 39 -0.92 -1.54 -21.73
C ALA A 39 0.60 -1.68 -21.58
N LEU A 40 1.27 -2.37 -22.52
CA LEU A 40 2.72 -2.57 -22.48
C LEU A 40 3.52 -1.52 -23.26
N GLY A 41 2.84 -0.58 -23.93
CA GLY A 41 3.48 0.43 -24.78
C GLY A 41 4.34 -0.18 -25.90
N MET A 42 3.97 -1.36 -26.41
CA MET A 42 4.73 -2.07 -27.45
C MET A 42 4.24 -1.73 -28.85
N THR A 43 5.10 -1.86 -29.86
CA THR A 43 4.66 -1.83 -31.26
C THR A 43 4.05 -3.19 -31.65
N ASP A 44 3.15 -3.21 -32.64
CA ASP A 44 2.53 -4.45 -33.15
C ASP A 44 3.57 -5.51 -33.52
N GLY A 45 4.66 -5.09 -34.19
CA GLY A 45 5.75 -6.00 -34.60
C GLY A 45 6.51 -6.59 -33.42
N ASN A 46 6.76 -5.77 -32.38
CA ASN A 46 7.44 -6.20 -31.17
C ASN A 46 6.59 -7.22 -30.40
N LEU A 47 5.33 -6.86 -30.12
CA LEU A 47 4.38 -7.72 -29.41
C LEU A 47 4.15 -9.05 -30.15
N THR A 48 3.98 -9.01 -31.47
CA THR A 48 3.83 -10.21 -32.30
C THR A 48 5.01 -11.17 -32.16
N THR A 49 6.23 -10.63 -32.10
CA THR A 49 7.46 -11.44 -31.99
C THR A 49 7.54 -12.15 -30.64
N HIS A 50 7.22 -11.46 -29.55
CA HIS A 50 7.20 -12.05 -28.22
C HIS A 50 6.07 -13.09 -28.06
N ILE A 51 4.84 -12.76 -28.48
CA ILE A 51 3.70 -13.69 -28.44
C ILE A 51 3.99 -14.95 -29.27
N ARG A 52 4.57 -14.82 -30.47
CA ARG A 52 4.95 -15.97 -31.29
C ARG A 52 5.93 -16.89 -30.59
N THR A 53 6.92 -16.31 -29.92
CA THR A 53 7.93 -17.07 -29.16
C THR A 53 7.29 -17.80 -27.98
N LEU A 54 6.46 -17.11 -27.20
CA LEU A 54 5.74 -17.70 -26.06
C LEU A 54 4.75 -18.79 -26.50
N LYS A 55 4.06 -18.59 -27.62
CA LYS A 55 3.17 -19.60 -28.23
C LYS A 55 3.94 -20.83 -28.71
N LYS A 56 5.09 -20.64 -29.37
CA LYS A 56 5.94 -21.76 -29.83
C LYS A 56 6.43 -22.62 -28.67
N SER A 57 6.70 -22.00 -27.51
CA SER A 57 7.07 -22.70 -26.28
C SER A 57 5.86 -23.25 -25.50
N GLY A 58 4.64 -23.09 -26.01
CA GLY A 58 3.41 -23.60 -25.40
C GLY A 58 2.93 -22.80 -24.18
N TYR A 59 3.48 -21.62 -23.91
CA TYR A 59 3.17 -20.82 -22.73
C TYR A 59 1.94 -19.92 -22.91
N VAL A 60 1.74 -19.43 -24.13
CA VAL A 60 0.60 -18.57 -24.47
C VAL A 60 -0.25 -19.24 -25.54
N ALA A 61 -1.55 -19.38 -25.27
CA ALA A 61 -2.54 -19.69 -26.29
C ALA A 61 -2.96 -18.40 -27.00
N VAL A 62 -3.16 -18.48 -28.31
CA VAL A 62 -3.66 -17.37 -29.12
C VAL A 62 -4.88 -17.85 -29.88
N ALA A 63 -6.03 -17.25 -29.59
CA ALA A 63 -7.29 -17.48 -30.28
C ALA A 63 -7.57 -16.33 -31.24
N LYS A 64 -8.22 -16.67 -32.37
CA LYS A 64 -8.73 -15.68 -33.32
C LYS A 64 -10.23 -15.86 -33.41
N SER A 65 -10.96 -14.78 -33.18
CA SER A 65 -12.41 -14.72 -33.32
C SER A 65 -12.78 -13.51 -34.17
N VAL A 66 -14.05 -13.42 -34.52
CA VAL A 66 -14.62 -12.24 -35.17
C VAL A 66 -15.63 -11.65 -34.19
N GLN A 67 -15.43 -10.40 -33.81
CA GLN A 67 -16.36 -9.64 -32.99
C GLN A 67 -16.73 -8.37 -33.77
N ASP A 68 -18.02 -8.11 -33.93
CA ASP A 68 -18.54 -6.95 -34.66
C ASP A 68 -17.97 -6.80 -36.08
N ASN A 69 -17.89 -7.91 -36.82
CA ASN A 69 -17.31 -7.98 -38.16
C ASN A 69 -15.81 -7.59 -38.25
N ARG A 70 -15.10 -7.54 -37.12
CA ARG A 70 -13.68 -7.25 -37.04
C ARG A 70 -12.91 -8.45 -36.48
N PRO A 71 -11.71 -8.76 -37.02
CA PRO A 71 -10.88 -9.82 -36.48
C PRO A 71 -10.35 -9.43 -35.10
N LEU A 72 -10.66 -10.23 -34.08
CA LEU A 72 -10.13 -10.11 -32.72
C LEU A 72 -9.12 -11.23 -32.49
N THR A 73 -7.97 -10.88 -31.95
CA THR A 73 -6.96 -11.85 -31.52
C THR A 73 -6.83 -11.73 -30.01
N THR A 74 -7.05 -12.83 -29.29
CA THR A 74 -6.90 -12.89 -27.83
C THR A 74 -5.79 -13.84 -27.43
N CYS A 75 -5.19 -13.54 -26.28
CA CYS A 75 -4.06 -14.26 -25.72
C CYS A 75 -4.38 -14.65 -24.28
N ALA A 76 -4.01 -15.86 -23.89
CA ALA A 76 -4.16 -16.36 -22.53
C ALA A 76 -2.97 -17.25 -22.16
N LEU A 77 -2.60 -17.30 -20.88
CA LEU A 77 -1.64 -18.31 -20.43
C LEU A 77 -2.28 -19.70 -20.48
N THR A 78 -1.55 -20.65 -21.04
CA THR A 78 -1.90 -22.08 -20.92
C THR A 78 -1.62 -22.56 -19.50
N ALA A 79 -2.12 -23.75 -19.12
CA ALA A 79 -1.77 -24.36 -17.84
C ALA A 79 -0.24 -24.55 -17.69
N ALA A 80 0.44 -24.93 -18.78
CA ALA A 80 1.89 -25.04 -18.82
C ALA A 80 2.56 -23.67 -18.65
N GLY A 81 2.04 -22.63 -19.30
CA GLY A 81 2.53 -21.25 -19.18
C GLY A 81 2.37 -20.68 -17.78
N ARG A 82 1.23 -20.88 -17.12
CA ARG A 82 1.02 -20.46 -15.71
C ARG A 82 1.99 -21.16 -14.77
N LYS A 83 2.16 -22.48 -14.92
CA LYS A 83 3.12 -23.26 -14.11
C LYS A 83 4.56 -22.81 -14.35
N ALA A 84 4.96 -22.59 -15.61
CA ALA A 84 6.30 -22.12 -15.97
C ALA A 84 6.56 -20.71 -15.43
N PHE A 85 5.59 -19.80 -15.56
CA PHE A 85 5.69 -18.44 -15.03
C PHE A 85 5.78 -18.40 -13.51
N GLY A 86 4.96 -19.18 -12.80
CA GLY A 86 5.02 -19.28 -11.34
C GLY A 86 6.37 -19.81 -10.84
N LYS A 87 6.93 -20.84 -11.50
CA LYS A 87 8.29 -21.32 -11.20
C LYS A 87 9.35 -20.26 -11.47
N TYR A 88 9.20 -19.52 -12.56
CA TYR A 88 10.12 -18.45 -12.93
C TYR A 88 10.12 -17.31 -11.89
N VAL A 89 8.94 -16.86 -11.46
CA VAL A 89 8.80 -15.83 -10.40
C VAL A 89 9.38 -16.34 -9.09
N ALA A 90 9.06 -17.58 -8.67
CA ALA A 90 9.62 -18.16 -7.46
C ALA A 90 11.16 -18.27 -7.50
N LEU A 91 11.74 -18.58 -8.67
CA LEU A 91 13.19 -18.59 -8.86
C LEU A 91 13.79 -17.18 -8.80
N LEU A 92 13.14 -16.17 -9.39
CA LEU A 92 13.55 -14.77 -9.25
C LEU A 92 13.47 -14.29 -7.80
N GLU A 93 12.40 -14.62 -7.08
CA GLU A 93 12.26 -14.33 -5.65
C GLU A 93 13.36 -15.03 -4.85
N GLY A 94 13.69 -16.28 -5.18
CA GLY A 94 14.82 -17.01 -4.59
C GLY A 94 16.15 -16.32 -4.86
N ILE A 95 16.42 -15.91 -6.09
CA ILE A 95 17.62 -15.15 -6.47
C ILE A 95 17.68 -13.81 -5.73
N VAL A 96 16.57 -13.08 -5.64
CA VAL A 96 16.49 -11.81 -4.90
C VAL A 96 16.70 -12.05 -3.40
N LYS A 97 16.15 -13.13 -2.84
CA LYS A 97 16.39 -13.54 -1.45
C LYS A 97 17.86 -13.90 -1.22
N GLU A 98 18.49 -14.66 -2.13
CA GLU A 98 19.92 -15.00 -2.06
C GLU A 98 20.84 -13.79 -2.30
N ALA A 99 20.44 -12.85 -3.16
CA ALA A 99 21.16 -11.61 -3.41
C ALA A 99 21.07 -10.69 -2.19
N ARG A 100 19.88 -10.50 -1.62
CA ARG A 100 19.68 -9.81 -0.33
C ARG A 100 20.44 -10.51 0.81
N TRP A 101 20.51 -11.84 0.80
CA TRP A 101 21.29 -12.64 1.75
C TRP A 101 22.81 -12.50 1.55
N SER A 102 23.27 -12.38 0.30
CA SER A 102 24.69 -12.20 -0.04
C SER A 102 25.13 -10.76 0.23
N GLU A 103 24.29 -9.75 -0.04
CA GLU A 103 24.49 -8.35 0.34
C GLU A 103 24.58 -8.20 1.86
N LYS A 104 23.75 -8.91 2.63
CA LYS A 104 23.87 -9.04 4.10
C LYS A 104 25.21 -9.63 4.58
N LYS A 105 25.98 -10.34 3.74
CA LYS A 105 27.29 -10.91 4.09
C LYS A 105 28.49 -10.03 3.71
N THR A 106 28.37 -9.19 2.68
CA THR A 106 29.51 -8.41 2.14
C THR A 106 29.52 -6.93 2.55
N GLN A 107 28.49 -6.44 3.24
CA GLN A 107 28.56 -5.19 3.99
C GLN A 107 28.69 -5.54 5.49
N PRO A 108 29.82 -5.25 6.15
CA PRO A 108 29.85 -5.27 7.60
C PRO A 108 29.06 -4.05 8.08
N ASN A 109 27.74 -4.21 8.23
CA ASN A 109 26.91 -3.51 9.21
C ASN A 109 25.52 -4.15 9.30
N GLU A 110 25.38 -4.97 10.35
CA GLU A 110 24.21 -5.23 11.19
C GLU A 110 22.80 -4.94 10.63
N SER A 111 22.05 -6.00 10.25
CA SER A 111 20.63 -6.12 10.64
C SER A 111 20.14 -7.58 10.57
N PHE A 112 19.81 -8.07 11.75
CA PHE A 112 19.45 -9.43 12.12
C PHE A 112 18.09 -9.85 11.56
N THR A 113 18.06 -10.96 10.80
CA THR A 113 16.87 -11.83 10.66
C THR A 113 17.31 -13.29 10.61
N GLN A 114 18.18 -13.67 11.53
CA GLN A 114 18.25 -15.05 12.04
C GLN A 114 17.83 -14.99 13.51
N PRO A 115 17.05 -15.97 14.02
CA PRO A 115 16.80 -16.05 15.45
C PRO A 115 18.15 -16.25 16.13
N LEU A 116 18.63 -15.19 16.77
CA LEU A 116 19.79 -15.26 17.64
C LEU A 116 19.36 -16.03 18.90
N PRO A 117 20.04 -17.11 19.29
CA PRO A 117 19.77 -17.77 20.55
C PRO A 117 20.28 -16.85 21.67
N TYR A 118 19.38 -16.04 22.24
CA TYR A 118 19.66 -15.18 23.39
C TYR A 118 19.74 -15.98 24.69
N LYS A 119 20.55 -15.52 25.65
CA LYS A 119 20.58 -16.13 26.99
C LYS A 119 19.24 -15.86 27.69
N ALA A 120 18.52 -16.97 27.91
CA ALA A 120 17.25 -17.11 28.63
C ALA A 120 16.05 -16.36 28.03
N GLY A 121 15.64 -16.76 26.82
CA GLY A 121 14.22 -16.96 26.51
C GLY A 121 13.42 -15.82 25.86
N LEU A 122 13.89 -14.56 25.82
CA LEU A 122 13.16 -13.47 25.15
C LEU A 122 13.46 -13.39 23.64
N THR A 123 12.41 -13.36 22.82
CA THR A 123 12.43 -13.19 21.36
C THR A 123 11.81 -11.85 20.99
N LEU A 124 12.49 -11.04 20.17
CA LEU A 124 11.91 -9.83 19.60
C LEU A 124 11.35 -10.14 18.21
N LEU A 125 10.06 -9.84 18.01
CA LEU A 125 9.36 -10.10 16.77
C LEU A 125 8.79 -8.80 16.18
N ARG A 126 9.34 -8.34 15.05
CA ARG A 126 8.70 -7.26 14.29
C ARG A 126 7.57 -7.82 13.44
N ALA A 127 6.46 -7.10 13.37
CA ALA A 127 5.49 -7.31 12.29
C ALA A 127 6.22 -7.20 10.94
N GLU A 128 5.92 -8.06 9.97
CA GLU A 128 6.59 -8.05 8.65
C GLU A 128 6.34 -6.71 7.92
N HIS A 129 5.13 -6.18 8.05
CA HIS A 129 4.73 -4.89 7.53
C HIS A 129 4.36 -3.94 8.67
N LEU A 130 5.17 -2.90 8.86
CA LEU A 130 4.96 -1.84 9.87
C LEU A 130 5.47 -0.49 9.37
N GLY A 131 5.12 0.59 10.08
CA GLY A 131 5.64 1.92 9.82
C GLY A 131 5.11 2.55 8.53
N MET A 132 5.80 3.58 8.04
CA MET A 132 5.39 4.36 6.87
C MET A 132 5.23 3.52 5.59
N CYS A 133 4.10 3.69 4.89
CA CYS A 133 3.87 3.07 3.58
C CYS A 133 4.61 3.83 2.47
N PHE A 134 4.77 3.19 1.31
CA PHE A 134 5.49 3.79 0.19
C PHE A 134 4.85 5.12 -0.27
N GLY A 135 3.52 5.22 -0.31
CA GLY A 135 2.85 6.46 -0.73
C GLY A 135 3.15 7.66 0.17
N VAL A 136 3.30 7.43 1.47
CA VAL A 136 3.73 8.47 2.42
C VAL A 136 5.20 8.84 2.20
N ARG A 137 6.08 7.84 2.03
CA ARG A 137 7.51 8.06 1.76
C ARG A 137 7.74 8.83 0.45
N ASP A 138 7.00 8.49 -0.59
CA ASP A 138 7.05 9.15 -1.89
C ASP A 138 6.59 10.61 -1.78
N ALA A 139 5.52 10.88 -1.02
CA ALA A 139 5.01 12.23 -0.81
C ALA A 139 6.00 13.12 -0.01
N ILE A 140 6.65 12.57 1.02
CA ILE A 140 7.73 13.27 1.75
C ILE A 140 8.92 13.54 0.83
N THR A 141 9.30 12.55 0.01
CA THR A 141 10.42 12.68 -0.95
C THR A 141 10.12 13.76 -1.99
N MET A 142 8.90 13.79 -2.54
CA MET A 142 8.45 14.83 -3.45
C MET A 142 8.46 16.21 -2.79
N ALA A 143 7.95 16.34 -1.56
CA ALA A 143 7.96 17.61 -0.83
C ALA A 143 9.39 18.15 -0.65
N ARG A 144 10.34 17.29 -0.24
CA ARG A 144 11.75 17.63 -0.09
C ARG A 144 12.39 18.08 -1.42
N HIS A 145 12.03 17.42 -2.52
CA HIS A 145 12.52 17.77 -3.85
C HIS A 145 11.95 19.11 -4.35
N GLU A 146 10.63 19.30 -4.25
CA GLU A 146 9.96 20.51 -4.71
C GLU A 146 10.40 21.75 -3.94
N VAL A 147 10.51 21.67 -2.61
CA VAL A 147 10.92 22.82 -1.78
C VAL A 147 12.36 23.25 -2.05
N ALA A 148 13.24 22.31 -2.44
CA ALA A 148 14.61 22.62 -2.82
C ALA A 148 14.70 23.43 -4.12
N ALA A 149 13.69 23.33 -5.00
CA ALA A 149 13.63 24.07 -6.25
C ALA A 149 12.93 25.43 -6.11
N GLN A 150 12.01 25.57 -5.16
CA GLN A 150 11.11 26.73 -5.06
C GLN A 150 10.23 26.73 -3.79
N PRO A 151 9.59 27.86 -3.43
CA PRO A 151 8.66 27.89 -2.30
C PRO A 151 7.45 26.99 -2.52
N LEU A 152 7.10 26.21 -1.49
CA LEU A 152 6.08 25.15 -1.54
C LEU A 152 5.12 25.28 -0.35
N THR A 153 3.82 25.25 -0.62
CA THR A 153 2.79 25.03 0.40
C THR A 153 2.14 23.68 0.19
N ILE A 154 2.09 22.84 1.22
CA ILE A 154 1.33 21.59 1.21
C ILE A 154 -0.11 21.90 1.63
N LEU A 155 -1.06 21.43 0.83
CA LEU A 155 -2.49 21.56 1.13
C LEU A 155 -2.97 20.39 1.98
N GLY A 156 -3.30 20.69 3.25
CA GLY A 156 -3.71 19.73 4.26
C GLY A 156 -2.55 19.04 4.96
N GLU A 157 -2.88 17.96 5.66
CA GLU A 157 -1.91 17.20 6.45
C GLU A 157 -1.17 16.17 5.58
N LEU A 158 0.16 16.30 5.48
CA LEU A 158 0.99 15.32 4.79
C LEU A 158 1.10 14.02 5.58
N VAL A 159 1.44 14.14 6.86
CA VAL A 159 1.59 13.05 7.84
C VAL A 159 1.26 13.54 9.24
N HIS A 160 0.90 12.62 10.13
CA HIS A 160 0.77 12.87 11.57
C HIS A 160 2.05 12.51 12.32
N ASN A 161 3.16 13.19 12.00
CA ASN A 161 4.45 12.98 12.65
C ASN A 161 5.21 14.30 12.82
N ALA A 162 5.42 14.75 14.06
CA ALA A 162 6.05 16.02 14.37
C ALA A 162 7.47 16.13 13.80
N THR A 163 8.29 15.08 13.93
CA THR A 163 9.67 15.07 13.42
C THR A 163 9.73 15.28 11.90
N VAL A 164 8.82 14.65 11.14
CA VAL A 164 8.74 14.84 9.69
C VAL A 164 8.25 16.26 9.35
N LEU A 165 7.26 16.77 10.08
CA LEU A 165 6.74 18.12 9.86
C LEU A 165 7.81 19.19 10.18
N ASP A 166 8.59 19.00 11.24
CA ASP A 166 9.68 19.88 11.62
C ASP A 166 10.82 19.88 10.58
N ASP A 167 11.23 18.72 10.06
CA ASP A 167 12.22 18.62 8.97
C ASP A 167 11.75 19.37 7.71
N LEU A 168 10.48 19.21 7.33
CA LEU A 168 9.92 19.91 6.18
C LEU A 168 9.81 21.42 6.43
N GLY A 169 9.38 21.84 7.63
CA GLY A 169 9.31 23.24 8.03
C GLY A 169 10.67 23.93 8.04
N GLN A 170 11.72 23.26 8.55
CA GLN A 170 13.10 23.75 8.52
C GLN A 170 13.63 23.93 7.09
N ARG A 171 13.11 23.17 6.13
CA ARG A 171 13.42 23.31 4.70
C ARG A 171 12.59 24.40 4.01
N GLY A 172 11.67 25.04 4.71
CA GLY A 172 10.84 26.13 4.19
C GLY A 172 9.49 25.70 3.61
N VAL A 173 9.05 24.46 3.84
CA VAL A 173 7.70 24.02 3.47
C VAL A 173 6.68 24.69 4.37
N GLN A 174 5.64 25.26 3.76
CA GLN A 174 4.47 25.79 4.46
C GLN A 174 3.32 24.76 4.43
N PHE A 175 2.42 24.81 5.41
CA PHE A 175 1.26 23.93 5.48
C PHE A 175 0.00 24.77 5.63
N GLU A 176 -0.99 24.58 4.76
CA GLU A 176 -2.26 25.30 4.81
C GLU A 176 -3.43 24.34 4.55
N ASN A 177 -4.55 24.54 5.23
CA ASN A 177 -5.76 23.74 5.00
C ASN A 177 -6.68 24.36 3.94
N GLU A 178 -6.52 25.65 3.69
CA GLU A 178 -7.37 26.46 2.81
C GLU A 178 -6.52 26.98 1.64
N LEU A 179 -7.04 26.85 0.42
CA LEU A 179 -6.34 27.27 -0.80
C LEU A 179 -6.05 28.78 -0.80
N GLU A 180 -6.96 29.55 -0.22
CA GLU A 180 -6.93 31.00 -0.13
C GLU A 180 -5.77 31.53 0.74
N ARG A 181 -5.21 30.67 1.60
CA ARG A 181 -4.08 31.01 2.48
C ARG A 181 -2.73 30.67 1.85
N VAL A 182 -2.71 30.01 0.70
CA VAL A 182 -1.46 29.63 0.03
C VAL A 182 -0.73 30.89 -0.42
N ALA A 183 0.43 31.13 0.18
CA ALA A 183 1.30 32.28 -0.09
C ALA A 183 2.47 31.95 -1.02
N THR A 184 2.56 30.72 -1.54
CA THR A 184 3.63 30.24 -2.42
C THR A 184 3.11 30.06 -3.86
N PRO A 185 3.98 30.08 -4.89
CA PRO A 185 3.56 29.86 -6.27
C PRO A 185 3.20 28.39 -6.56
N THR A 186 3.52 27.45 -5.66
CA THR A 186 3.23 26.03 -5.83
C THR A 186 2.52 25.46 -4.62
N ALA A 187 1.37 24.85 -4.88
CA ALA A 187 0.64 24.06 -3.91
C ALA A 187 0.83 22.56 -4.18
N MET A 188 1.07 21.78 -3.12
CA MET A 188 1.18 20.33 -3.20
C MET A 188 -0.06 19.64 -2.66
N ILE A 189 -0.63 18.71 -3.44
CA ILE A 189 -1.66 17.77 -3.00
C ILE A 189 -0.98 16.60 -2.29
N THR A 190 -1.52 16.18 -1.15
CA THR A 190 -0.94 15.09 -0.33
C THR A 190 -1.22 13.70 -0.91
N ALA A 191 -0.63 12.67 -0.30
CA ALA A 191 -0.83 11.27 -0.69
C ALA A 191 -2.28 10.80 -0.68
N HIS A 192 -3.14 11.46 0.10
CA HIS A 192 -4.58 11.20 0.18
C HIS A 192 -5.36 11.63 -1.06
N GLY A 193 -4.70 12.37 -1.96
CA GLY A 193 -5.27 12.87 -3.19
C GLY A 193 -6.29 13.99 -3.02
N ALA A 194 -6.77 14.44 -4.17
CA ALA A 194 -7.81 15.45 -4.29
C ALA A 194 -8.63 15.17 -5.55
N SER A 195 -9.85 15.69 -5.56
CA SER A 195 -10.72 15.66 -6.73
C SER A 195 -10.14 16.46 -7.89
N ASP A 196 -10.59 16.16 -9.10
CA ASP A 196 -10.24 16.93 -10.29
C ASP A 196 -10.79 18.36 -10.21
N LYS A 197 -11.97 18.55 -9.61
CA LYS A 197 -12.49 19.89 -9.27
C LYS A 197 -11.56 20.64 -8.32
N ALA A 198 -11.03 20.01 -7.27
CA ALA A 198 -10.08 20.64 -6.36
C ALA A 198 -8.77 21.01 -7.07
N ARG A 199 -8.20 20.09 -7.86
CA ARG A 199 -7.01 20.37 -8.70
C ARG A 199 -7.24 21.54 -9.65
N ALA A 200 -8.41 21.60 -10.29
CA ALA A 200 -8.79 22.69 -11.17
C ALA A 200 -8.88 24.03 -10.43
N ARG A 201 -9.42 24.04 -9.20
CA ARG A 201 -9.44 25.24 -8.33
C ARG A 201 -8.04 25.74 -8.02
N VAL A 202 -7.10 24.85 -7.70
CA VAL A 202 -5.69 25.24 -7.46
C VAL A 202 -5.06 25.87 -8.70
N ARG A 203 -5.25 25.27 -9.88
CA ARG A 203 -4.76 25.84 -11.15
C ARG A 203 -5.42 27.18 -11.49
N ALA A 204 -6.72 27.31 -11.24
CA ALA A 204 -7.47 28.54 -11.47
C ALA A 204 -7.02 29.70 -10.56
N ALA A 205 -6.48 29.38 -9.38
CA ALA A 205 -5.83 30.36 -8.49
C ALA A 205 -4.44 30.81 -9.00
N GLY A 206 -3.98 30.34 -10.17
CA GLY A 206 -2.69 30.69 -10.74
C GLY A 206 -1.51 29.92 -10.14
N LEU A 207 -1.78 28.92 -9.31
CA LEU A 207 -0.76 28.12 -8.63
C LEU A 207 -0.35 26.93 -9.49
N ARG A 208 0.94 26.57 -9.40
CA ARG A 208 1.40 25.27 -9.88
C ARG A 208 0.95 24.17 -8.92
N VAL A 209 0.48 23.06 -9.48
CA VAL A 209 0.08 21.88 -8.72
C VAL A 209 1.20 20.85 -8.75
N ALA A 210 1.81 20.60 -7.60
CA ALA A 210 2.57 19.36 -7.37
C ALA A 210 1.61 18.31 -6.82
N ASP A 211 1.57 17.11 -7.40
CA ASP A 211 0.60 16.09 -7.02
C ASP A 211 1.31 14.85 -6.47
N ALA A 212 1.25 14.67 -5.15
CA ALA A 212 1.82 13.53 -4.46
C ALA A 212 0.80 12.43 -4.20
N THR A 213 -0.36 12.43 -4.86
CA THR A 213 -1.41 11.41 -4.69
C THR A 213 -0.82 10.00 -4.83
N CYS A 214 -1.09 9.14 -3.85
CA CYS A 214 -0.65 7.75 -3.89
C CYS A 214 -1.27 7.03 -5.11
N PRO A 215 -0.50 6.24 -5.88
CA PRO A 215 -1.04 5.46 -7.00
C PRO A 215 -2.23 4.57 -6.64
N LEU A 216 -2.30 4.07 -5.40
CA LEU A 216 -3.43 3.26 -4.93
C LEU A 216 -4.68 4.10 -4.63
N VAL A 217 -4.50 5.37 -4.28
CA VAL A 217 -5.60 6.35 -4.17
C VAL A 217 -6.06 6.76 -5.57
N HIS A 218 -5.15 6.97 -6.52
CA HIS A 218 -5.52 7.17 -7.93
C HIS A 218 -6.37 6.02 -8.47
N PHE A 219 -5.97 4.77 -8.18
CA PHE A 219 -6.78 3.60 -8.51
C PHE A 219 -8.19 3.72 -7.89
N ALA A 220 -8.32 4.10 -6.62
CA ALA A 220 -9.63 4.27 -5.97
C ALA A 220 -10.50 5.33 -6.67
N HIS A 221 -9.94 6.49 -7.04
CA HIS A 221 -10.63 7.50 -7.84
C HIS A 221 -11.14 6.93 -9.17
N GLU A 222 -10.27 6.23 -9.91
CA GLU A 222 -10.65 5.63 -11.19
C GLU A 222 -11.80 4.62 -11.05
N GLN A 223 -11.79 3.79 -10.00
CA GLN A 223 -12.85 2.81 -9.78
C GLN A 223 -14.17 3.48 -9.43
N VAL A 224 -14.15 4.53 -8.61
CA VAL A 224 -15.33 5.33 -8.28
C VAL A 224 -15.92 5.97 -9.53
N HIS A 225 -15.09 6.57 -10.39
CA HIS A 225 -15.56 7.12 -11.67
C HIS A 225 -16.13 6.05 -12.61
N LYS A 226 -15.51 4.86 -12.69
CA LYS A 226 -16.01 3.75 -13.51
C LYS A 226 -17.38 3.26 -13.02
N LEU A 227 -17.60 3.20 -11.71
CA LEU A 227 -18.91 2.84 -11.14
C LEU A 227 -19.97 3.90 -11.51
N ALA A 228 -19.67 5.18 -11.31
CA ALA A 228 -20.58 6.27 -11.67
C ALA A 228 -20.90 6.28 -13.17
N ALA A 229 -19.89 6.14 -14.03
CA ALA A 229 -20.06 6.10 -15.49
C ALA A 229 -20.86 4.87 -15.95
N ALA A 230 -20.85 3.78 -15.19
CA ALA A 230 -21.68 2.60 -15.44
C ALA A 230 -23.12 2.74 -14.91
N GLY A 231 -23.51 3.91 -14.39
CA GLY A 231 -24.88 4.19 -13.92
C GLY A 231 -25.19 3.71 -12.50
N PHE A 232 -24.17 3.35 -11.72
CA PHE A 232 -24.36 2.96 -10.33
C PHE A 232 -24.46 4.18 -9.41
N HIS A 233 -25.35 4.10 -8.41
CA HIS A 233 -25.30 5.03 -7.28
C HIS A 233 -24.08 4.70 -6.43
N VAL A 234 -23.10 5.60 -6.39
CA VAL A 234 -21.84 5.34 -5.68
C VAL A 234 -22.04 5.47 -4.17
N VAL A 235 -21.61 4.44 -3.44
CA VAL A 235 -21.50 4.43 -1.99
C VAL A 235 -20.03 4.26 -1.62
N VAL A 236 -19.46 5.25 -0.93
CA VAL A 236 -18.08 5.19 -0.42
C VAL A 236 -18.11 4.79 1.05
N ILE A 237 -17.56 3.61 1.36
CA ILE A 237 -17.35 3.17 2.75
C ILE A 237 -16.11 3.89 3.29
N GLY A 238 -16.30 4.88 4.15
CA GLY A 238 -15.23 5.79 4.54
C GLY A 238 -15.68 6.79 5.60
N ARG A 239 -14.71 7.50 6.17
CA ARG A 239 -15.00 8.56 7.14
C ARG A 239 -15.49 9.82 6.42
N LYS A 240 -16.75 10.20 6.67
CA LYS A 240 -17.31 11.45 6.13
C LYS A 240 -16.42 12.64 6.50
N GLY A 241 -16.09 13.46 5.51
CA GLY A 241 -15.23 14.63 5.68
C GLY A 241 -13.73 14.34 5.69
N HIS A 242 -13.27 13.09 5.69
CA HIS A 242 -11.85 12.78 5.50
C HIS A 242 -11.38 13.25 4.12
N VAL A 243 -10.16 13.80 4.02
CA VAL A 243 -9.65 14.41 2.78
C VAL A 243 -9.68 13.45 1.59
N GLU A 244 -9.26 12.20 1.78
CA GLU A 244 -9.35 11.15 0.76
C GLU A 244 -10.79 10.90 0.31
N VAL A 245 -11.75 10.81 1.24
CA VAL A 245 -13.16 10.58 0.93
C VAL A 245 -13.77 11.77 0.21
N ARG A 246 -13.40 13.00 0.58
CA ARG A 246 -13.79 14.21 -0.17
C ARG A 246 -13.24 14.16 -1.60
N GLY A 247 -11.97 13.76 -1.76
CA GLY A 247 -11.35 13.56 -3.07
C GLY A 247 -12.15 12.59 -3.95
N LEU A 248 -12.55 11.43 -3.40
CA LEU A 248 -13.32 10.42 -4.13
C LEU A 248 -14.74 10.86 -4.52
N THR A 249 -15.34 11.82 -3.78
CA THR A 249 -16.78 12.12 -3.88
C THR A 249 -17.08 13.45 -4.55
N GLU A 250 -16.19 14.45 -4.47
CA GLU A 250 -16.47 15.81 -4.94
C GLU A 250 -16.71 15.91 -6.46
N ASP A 251 -16.11 15.01 -7.25
CA ASP A 251 -16.29 14.96 -8.69
C ASP A 251 -17.60 14.29 -9.13
N LEU A 252 -18.30 13.62 -8.21
CA LEU A 252 -19.56 12.94 -8.49
C LEU A 252 -20.75 13.89 -8.37
N ASP A 253 -21.78 13.67 -9.19
CA ASP A 253 -23.04 14.43 -9.11
C ASP A 253 -23.88 14.00 -7.91
N GLU A 254 -23.95 12.69 -7.66
CA GLU A 254 -24.68 12.09 -6.54
C GLU A 254 -23.91 10.88 -6.00
N CYS A 255 -23.73 10.83 -4.68
CA CYS A 255 -23.14 9.70 -3.95
C CYS A 255 -23.51 9.73 -2.47
N ASP A 256 -23.30 8.63 -1.77
CA ASP A 256 -23.39 8.55 -0.32
C ASP A 256 -22.07 8.09 0.31
N VAL A 257 -21.80 8.56 1.52
CA VAL A 257 -20.66 8.11 2.34
C VAL A 257 -21.21 7.43 3.58
N VAL A 258 -20.75 6.20 3.83
CA VAL A 258 -21.20 5.38 4.95
C VAL A 258 -20.01 4.86 5.75
N LEU A 259 -20.17 4.70 7.06
CA LEU A 259 -19.15 4.14 7.95
C LEU A 259 -19.70 3.03 8.86
N ASN A 260 -21.02 2.91 8.97
CA ASN A 260 -21.71 1.94 9.80
C ASN A 260 -23.09 1.57 9.22
N GLU A 261 -23.76 0.61 9.85
CA GLU A 261 -25.09 0.10 9.47
C GLU A 261 -26.16 1.19 9.51
N THR A 262 -26.10 2.11 10.47
CA THR A 262 -27.05 3.24 10.58
C THR A 262 -26.99 4.14 9.35
N ASP A 263 -25.79 4.40 8.84
CA ASP A 263 -25.62 5.17 7.61
C ASP A 263 -26.23 4.44 6.41
N ILE A 264 -26.10 3.11 6.37
CA ILE A 264 -26.71 2.26 5.33
C ILE A 264 -28.24 2.25 5.45
N ASP A 265 -28.78 2.21 6.66
CA ASP A 265 -30.22 2.19 6.92
C ASP A 265 -30.90 3.48 6.43
N ALA A 266 -30.16 4.60 6.49
CA ALA A 266 -30.60 5.90 6.01
C ALA A 266 -30.57 6.05 4.48
N LEU A 267 -29.98 5.10 3.75
CA LEU A 267 -29.91 5.17 2.28
C LEU A 267 -31.29 5.00 1.64
N LYS A 268 -31.50 5.74 0.55
CA LYS A 268 -32.67 5.55 -0.32
C LYS A 268 -32.44 4.33 -1.22
N ALA A 269 -33.47 3.51 -1.41
CA ALA A 269 -33.40 2.38 -2.32
C ALA A 269 -33.08 2.85 -3.76
N ARG A 270 -32.11 2.19 -4.39
CA ARG A 270 -31.67 2.42 -5.78
C ARG A 270 -31.64 1.08 -6.53
N PRO A 271 -31.82 1.05 -7.86
CA PRO A 271 -31.71 -0.20 -8.61
C PRO A 271 -30.27 -0.74 -8.65
N HIS A 272 -29.26 0.13 -8.62
CA HIS A 272 -27.84 -0.26 -8.70
C HIS A 272 -27.01 0.54 -7.69
N PHE A 273 -26.24 -0.14 -6.85
CA PHE A 273 -25.28 0.42 -5.90
C PHE A 273 -23.85 0.03 -6.27
N GLY A 274 -22.97 1.02 -6.45
CA GLY A 274 -21.56 0.83 -6.73
C GLY A 274 -20.77 1.15 -5.47
N VAL A 275 -20.13 0.15 -4.88
CA VAL A 275 -19.46 0.31 -3.58
C VAL A 275 -17.95 0.37 -3.77
N ALA A 276 -17.33 1.40 -3.24
CA ALA A 276 -15.89 1.52 -3.05
C ALA A 276 -15.60 1.86 -1.58
N ALA A 277 -14.34 1.76 -1.17
CA ALA A 277 -13.91 2.07 0.20
C ALA A 277 -12.74 3.05 0.23
N GLN A 278 -12.67 3.84 1.30
CA GLN A 278 -11.45 4.54 1.67
C GLN A 278 -10.31 3.52 1.85
N THR A 279 -9.14 3.83 1.27
CA THR A 279 -8.01 2.89 1.09
C THR A 279 -7.46 2.33 2.39
N THR A 280 -7.67 3.01 3.51
CA THR A 280 -7.19 2.68 4.85
C THR A 280 -8.21 1.95 5.73
N GLN A 281 -9.40 1.64 5.21
CA GLN A 281 -10.42 0.93 6.00
C GLN A 281 -10.06 -0.54 6.24
N PRO A 282 -10.43 -1.12 7.40
CA PRO A 282 -10.35 -2.57 7.61
C PRO A 282 -11.18 -3.33 6.59
N ILE A 283 -10.55 -4.22 5.83
CA ILE A 283 -11.24 -4.92 4.73
C ILE A 283 -12.36 -5.84 5.23
N SER A 284 -12.19 -6.46 6.40
CA SER A 284 -13.23 -7.25 7.07
C SER A 284 -14.48 -6.39 7.31
N ARG A 285 -14.30 -5.20 7.89
CA ARG A 285 -15.39 -4.26 8.15
C ARG A 285 -16.07 -3.77 6.88
N VAL A 286 -15.29 -3.49 5.83
CA VAL A 286 -15.83 -3.11 4.51
C VAL A 286 -16.73 -4.22 3.95
N ARG A 287 -16.30 -5.48 4.03
CA ARG A 287 -17.08 -6.63 3.55
C ARG A 287 -18.37 -6.82 4.35
N GLU A 288 -18.31 -6.72 5.67
CA GLU A 288 -19.52 -6.75 6.52
C GLU A 288 -20.55 -5.70 6.12
N LEU A 289 -20.10 -4.47 5.85
CA LEU A 289 -20.98 -3.38 5.41
C LEU A 289 -21.54 -3.60 4.01
N VAL A 290 -20.78 -4.21 3.10
CA VAL A 290 -21.27 -4.61 1.77
C VAL A 290 -22.35 -5.69 1.90
N ASP A 291 -22.13 -6.71 2.73
CA ASP A 291 -23.10 -7.78 2.98
C ASP A 291 -24.37 -7.22 3.62
N TYR A 292 -24.23 -6.29 4.58
CA TYR A 292 -25.36 -5.60 5.19
C TYR A 292 -26.15 -4.77 4.16
N LEU A 293 -25.46 -4.03 3.28
CA LEU A 293 -26.09 -3.28 2.20
C LEU A 293 -26.89 -4.19 1.26
N GLN A 294 -26.34 -5.34 0.89
CA GLN A 294 -27.02 -6.35 0.06
C GLN A 294 -28.27 -6.90 0.75
N ALA A 295 -28.18 -7.24 2.04
CA ALA A 295 -29.31 -7.73 2.82
C ALA A 295 -30.41 -6.67 2.98
N ARG A 296 -30.02 -5.41 3.17
CA ARG A 296 -30.94 -4.26 3.34
C ARG A 296 -31.66 -3.87 2.04
N PHE A 297 -31.03 -4.10 0.89
CA PHE A 297 -31.57 -3.78 -0.43
C PHE A 297 -31.54 -5.00 -1.38
N PRO A 298 -32.34 -6.05 -1.12
CA PRO A 298 -32.26 -7.33 -1.85
C PRO A 298 -32.72 -7.26 -3.31
N LYS A 299 -33.34 -6.14 -3.73
CA LYS A 299 -33.77 -5.89 -5.11
C LYS A 299 -32.75 -5.08 -5.92
N SER A 300 -31.67 -4.63 -5.29
CA SER A 300 -30.64 -3.80 -5.90
C SER A 300 -29.48 -4.66 -6.39
N GLU A 301 -28.93 -4.34 -7.55
CA GLU A 301 -27.62 -4.86 -7.94
C GLU A 301 -26.56 -4.13 -7.10
N VAL A 302 -25.75 -4.87 -6.34
CA VAL A 302 -24.63 -4.31 -5.58
C VAL A 302 -23.33 -4.76 -6.20
N ARG A 303 -22.53 -3.81 -6.67
CA ARG A 303 -21.19 -4.05 -7.23
C ARG A 303 -20.14 -3.45 -6.33
N PHE A 304 -19.41 -4.31 -5.61
CA PHE A 304 -18.29 -3.89 -4.79
C PHE A 304 -16.98 -3.95 -5.56
N VAL A 305 -16.21 -2.87 -5.50
CA VAL A 305 -14.82 -2.80 -5.96
C VAL A 305 -13.92 -2.58 -4.77
N ASP A 306 -13.01 -3.54 -4.55
CA ASP A 306 -12.07 -3.50 -3.43
C ASP A 306 -10.97 -2.47 -3.68
N THR A 307 -11.20 -1.26 -3.19
CA THR A 307 -10.24 -0.15 -3.21
C THR A 307 -9.42 -0.04 -1.92
N VAL A 308 -9.59 -0.96 -0.95
CA VAL A 308 -8.70 -1.02 0.21
C VAL A 308 -7.30 -1.42 -0.26
N CYS A 309 -6.30 -0.62 0.09
CA CYS A 309 -4.98 -0.78 -0.48
C CYS A 309 -4.25 -2.01 0.10
N GLN A 310 -3.41 -2.66 -0.72
CA GLN A 310 -2.62 -3.81 -0.29
C GLN A 310 -1.75 -3.51 0.95
N PRO A 311 -1.05 -2.35 1.05
CA PRO A 311 -0.29 -2.01 2.24
C PRO A 311 -1.11 -1.93 3.54
N THR A 312 -2.41 -1.61 3.47
CA THR A 312 -3.30 -1.61 4.63
C THR A 312 -3.65 -3.04 5.05
N LYS A 313 -3.99 -3.90 4.09
CA LYS A 313 -4.30 -5.33 4.34
C LYS A 313 -3.11 -6.06 4.95
N GLN A 314 -1.95 -5.90 4.32
CA GLN A 314 -0.67 -6.46 4.76
C GLN A 314 -0.30 -6.04 6.19
N ARG A 315 -0.51 -4.76 6.55
CA ARG A 315 -0.24 -4.28 7.92
C ARG A 315 -1.19 -4.88 8.95
N GLN A 316 -2.47 -5.03 8.61
CA GLN A 316 -3.44 -5.67 9.50
C GLN A 316 -3.04 -7.13 9.71
N GLU A 317 -2.83 -7.89 8.63
CA GLU A 317 -2.39 -9.29 8.68
C GLU A 317 -1.08 -9.45 9.48
N SER A 318 -0.04 -8.66 9.18
CA SER A 318 1.23 -8.73 9.91
C SER A 318 1.11 -8.35 11.39
N ALA A 319 0.23 -7.41 11.75
CA ALA A 319 0.01 -7.03 13.13
C ALA A 319 -0.74 -8.13 13.90
N GLU A 320 -1.74 -8.75 13.28
CA GLU A 320 -2.50 -9.87 13.86
C GLU A 320 -1.62 -11.11 14.05
N GLU A 321 -0.86 -11.50 13.02
CA GLU A 321 0.06 -12.65 13.07
C GLU A 321 1.16 -12.48 14.11
N MET A 322 1.74 -11.27 14.21
CA MET A 322 2.74 -10.95 15.21
C MET A 322 2.10 -10.95 16.61
N ALA A 323 0.93 -10.32 16.79
CA ALA A 323 0.27 -10.25 18.09
C ALA A 323 -0.11 -11.65 18.61
N PHE A 324 -0.56 -12.55 17.74
CA PHE A 324 -0.87 -13.94 18.09
C PHE A 324 0.34 -14.73 18.62
N GLN A 325 1.55 -14.35 18.20
CA GLN A 325 2.80 -15.00 18.60
C GLN A 325 3.51 -14.29 19.76
N SER A 326 2.94 -13.19 20.28
CA SER A 326 3.60 -12.32 21.26
C SER A 326 2.94 -12.40 22.64
N ASP A 327 3.76 -12.45 23.68
CA ASP A 327 3.31 -12.32 25.06
C ASP A 327 3.07 -10.85 25.43
N VAL A 328 3.83 -9.94 24.83
CA VAL A 328 3.67 -8.48 24.95
C VAL A 328 3.81 -7.84 23.58
N VAL A 329 2.99 -6.84 23.25
CA VAL A 329 3.11 -6.07 22.01
C VAL A 329 3.34 -4.59 22.31
N LEU A 330 4.37 -4.02 21.69
CA LEU A 330 4.58 -2.57 21.60
C LEU A 330 4.07 -2.06 20.25
N VAL A 331 3.13 -1.12 20.28
CA VAL A 331 2.64 -0.41 19.10
C VAL A 331 3.27 0.97 19.08
N VAL A 332 4.06 1.29 18.05
CA VAL A 332 4.80 2.56 17.95
C VAL A 332 4.07 3.57 17.09
N GLY A 333 3.81 4.77 17.60
CA GLY A 333 3.31 5.90 16.82
C GLY A 333 2.74 7.04 17.66
N GLY A 334 2.25 8.11 17.05
CA GLY A 334 1.66 9.24 17.79
C GLY A 334 0.31 8.90 18.43
N THR A 335 0.01 9.49 19.61
CA THR A 335 -1.27 9.35 20.34
C THR A 335 -2.49 9.84 19.55
N ASN A 336 -2.30 10.83 18.68
CA ASN A 336 -3.37 11.37 17.84
C ASN A 336 -3.59 10.57 16.54
N SER A 337 -2.80 9.51 16.29
CA SER A 337 -2.95 8.70 15.08
C SER A 337 -4.05 7.66 15.25
N ASN A 338 -5.14 7.82 14.51
CA ASN A 338 -6.21 6.82 14.48
C ASN A 338 -5.73 5.45 13.97
N ASN A 339 -4.75 5.41 13.04
CA ASN A 339 -4.18 4.14 12.58
C ASN A 339 -3.42 3.44 13.71
N THR A 340 -2.66 4.19 14.51
CA THR A 340 -1.97 3.63 15.69
C THR A 340 -2.98 3.11 16.71
N ALA A 341 -4.04 3.86 17.00
CA ALA A 341 -5.10 3.43 17.90
C ALA A 341 -5.84 2.16 17.39
N GLU A 342 -6.03 2.04 16.08
CA GLU A 342 -6.61 0.83 15.47
C GLU A 342 -5.68 -0.38 15.58
N LEU A 343 -4.36 -0.20 15.41
CA LEU A 343 -3.39 -1.27 15.62
C LEU A 343 -3.39 -1.75 17.07
N VAL A 344 -3.47 -0.84 18.06
CA VAL A 344 -3.61 -1.22 19.48
C VAL A 344 -4.85 -2.10 19.69
N ARG A 345 -6.00 -1.68 19.16
CA ARG A 345 -7.24 -2.48 19.22
C ARG A 345 -7.11 -3.83 18.52
N THR A 346 -6.42 -3.87 17.37
CA THR A 346 -6.23 -5.08 16.57
C THR A 346 -5.36 -6.08 17.31
N CYS A 347 -4.20 -5.65 17.80
CA CYS A 347 -3.29 -6.48 18.58
C CYS A 347 -3.96 -6.97 19.87
N GLY A 348 -4.77 -6.12 20.53
CA GLY A 348 -5.48 -6.46 21.78
C GLY A 348 -6.52 -7.58 21.65
N LYS A 349 -6.87 -8.00 20.42
CA LYS A 349 -7.71 -9.19 20.20
C LYS A 349 -6.94 -10.50 20.33
N TYR A 350 -5.61 -10.45 20.20
CA TYR A 350 -4.74 -11.63 20.11
C TYR A 350 -3.65 -11.66 21.19
N CYS A 351 -3.31 -10.51 21.78
CA CYS A 351 -2.35 -10.38 22.88
C CYS A 351 -3.00 -9.59 24.03
N GLU A 352 -2.91 -10.11 25.26
CA GLU A 352 -3.49 -9.46 26.44
C GLU A 352 -2.72 -8.20 26.88
N SER A 353 -1.41 -8.16 26.59
CA SER A 353 -0.52 -7.08 27.00
C SER A 353 -0.08 -6.24 25.80
N VAL A 354 -0.77 -5.13 25.55
CA VAL A 354 -0.49 -4.22 24.44
C VAL A 354 -0.22 -2.81 24.96
N HIS A 355 0.96 -2.28 24.66
CA HIS A 355 1.39 -0.95 25.07
C HIS A 355 1.59 -0.04 23.87
N HIS A 356 1.10 1.18 23.97
CA HIS A 356 1.31 2.23 22.98
C HIS A 356 2.48 3.12 23.40
N VAL A 357 3.47 3.26 22.52
CA VAL A 357 4.65 4.12 22.73
C VAL A 357 4.81 5.10 21.57
N GLN A 358 5.25 6.32 21.84
CA GLN A 358 5.57 7.33 20.81
C GLN A 358 7.06 7.34 20.48
N GLY A 359 7.91 7.00 21.45
CA GLY A 359 9.36 6.93 21.27
C GLY A 359 10.05 6.03 22.31
N PRO A 360 11.39 5.94 22.29
CA PRO A 360 12.15 5.08 23.20
C PRO A 360 11.93 5.43 24.67
N ASP A 361 11.78 6.72 25.01
CA ASP A 361 11.60 7.14 26.41
C ASP A 361 10.29 6.66 27.04
N ASP A 362 9.30 6.29 26.21
CA ASP A 362 8.02 5.75 26.69
C ASP A 362 8.11 4.27 27.06
N VAL A 363 9.21 3.57 26.73
CA VAL A 363 9.36 2.13 26.99
C VAL A 363 9.65 1.88 28.47
N SER A 364 8.70 1.22 29.16
CA SER A 364 8.86 0.82 30.55
C SER A 364 9.48 -0.58 30.70
N ALA A 365 10.36 -0.73 31.70
CA ALA A 365 11.02 -2.00 32.00
C ALA A 365 10.05 -3.08 32.49
N GLU A 366 8.97 -2.68 33.15
CA GLU A 366 7.96 -3.61 33.68
C GLU A 366 7.12 -4.30 32.59
N TRP A 367 7.14 -3.78 31.36
CA TRP A 367 6.44 -4.38 30.22
C TRP A 367 7.29 -5.41 29.49
N ILE A 368 8.59 -5.47 29.75
CA ILE A 368 9.52 -6.34 29.02
C ILE A 368 9.61 -7.67 29.76
N PRO A 369 9.13 -8.78 29.18
CA PRO A 369 9.16 -10.07 29.87
C PRO A 369 10.60 -10.61 29.92
N GLU A 370 10.93 -11.34 30.98
CA GLU A 370 12.26 -11.98 31.12
C GLU A 370 12.47 -13.08 30.06
N THR A 371 11.40 -13.78 29.68
CA THR A 371 11.36 -14.84 28.66
C THR A 371 10.07 -14.72 27.85
N GLY A 372 10.03 -15.20 26.60
CA GLY A 372 8.83 -15.19 25.76
C GLY A 372 9.06 -14.43 24.46
N THR A 373 8.01 -13.83 23.91
CA THR A 373 8.06 -13.02 22.70
C THR A 373 7.53 -11.62 22.95
N LEU A 374 8.34 -10.60 22.66
CA LEU A 374 7.89 -9.21 22.59
C LEU A 374 7.77 -8.79 21.13
N GLY A 375 6.54 -8.47 20.76
CA GLY A 375 6.13 -8.02 19.45
C GLY A 375 6.28 -6.51 19.26
N ILE A 376 6.73 -6.06 18.09
CA ILE A 376 6.81 -4.63 17.74
C ILE A 376 6.09 -4.39 16.41
N THR A 377 5.11 -3.48 16.41
CA THR A 377 4.49 -2.95 15.20
C THR A 377 4.42 -1.43 15.27
N ALA A 378 4.04 -0.77 14.18
CA ALA A 378 4.04 0.68 14.11
C ALA A 378 3.00 1.23 13.14
N GLY A 379 2.44 2.39 13.51
CA GLY A 379 1.49 3.11 12.68
C GLY A 379 2.06 3.59 11.35
N THR A 380 1.18 3.89 10.40
CA THR A 380 1.53 4.30 9.02
C THR A 380 2.25 5.65 8.90
N SER A 381 2.36 6.40 10.00
CA SER A 381 3.06 7.68 10.05
C SER A 381 4.35 7.61 10.88
N THR A 382 4.73 6.42 11.36
CA THR A 382 5.90 6.22 12.22
C THR A 382 7.14 5.93 11.35
N PRO A 383 8.21 6.75 11.44
CA PRO A 383 9.48 6.52 10.76
C PRO A 383 10.21 5.30 11.25
N ASP A 384 11.04 4.71 10.37
CA ASP A 384 11.83 3.52 10.68
C ASP A 384 12.80 3.80 11.84
N GLU A 385 13.37 5.01 11.88
CA GLU A 385 14.29 5.45 12.93
C GLU A 385 13.65 5.45 14.32
N THR A 386 12.37 5.82 14.42
CA THR A 386 11.63 5.79 15.69
C THR A 386 11.37 4.36 16.14
N ILE A 387 11.05 3.46 15.20
CA ILE A 387 10.83 2.03 15.48
C ILE A 387 12.14 1.38 15.94
N ASP A 388 13.24 1.68 15.25
CA ASP A 388 14.58 1.18 15.58
C ASP A 388 15.04 1.68 16.95
N ALA A 389 14.77 2.95 17.28
CA ALA A 389 15.08 3.51 18.59
C ALA A 389 14.30 2.83 19.72
N VAL A 390 13.00 2.56 19.52
CA VAL A 390 12.18 1.82 20.50
C VAL A 390 12.72 0.40 20.70
N GLU A 391 13.06 -0.31 19.62
CA GLU A 391 13.65 -1.64 19.75
C GLU A 391 15.02 -1.61 20.46
N ALA A 392 15.88 -0.64 20.11
CA ALA A 392 17.16 -0.45 20.78
C ALA A 392 16.96 -0.26 22.28
N ARG A 393 15.96 0.53 22.69
CA ARG A 393 15.62 0.72 24.09
C ARG A 393 15.16 -0.56 24.78
N VAL A 394 14.34 -1.38 24.13
CA VAL A 394 13.95 -2.71 24.65
C VAL A 394 15.17 -3.60 24.86
N ARG A 395 16.14 -3.58 23.92
CA ARG A 395 17.39 -4.32 24.03
C ARG A 395 18.25 -3.84 25.20
N GLU A 396 18.37 -2.53 25.38
CA GLU A 396 19.09 -1.95 26.52
C GLU A 396 18.51 -2.40 27.87
N ILE A 397 17.19 -2.31 28.02
CA ILE A 397 16.51 -2.64 29.28
C ILE A 397 16.58 -4.14 29.59
N SER A 398 16.45 -5.00 28.57
CA SER A 398 16.58 -6.46 28.72
C SER A 398 18.01 -6.95 29.02
N GLY A 399 18.97 -6.03 29.21
CA GLY A 399 20.36 -6.37 29.51
C GLY A 399 21.13 -6.92 28.30
N VAL A 400 20.60 -6.73 27.09
CA VAL A 400 21.23 -7.13 25.83
C VAL A 400 22.12 -5.97 25.34
N LEU A 401 23.40 -6.01 25.71
CA LEU A 401 24.40 -5.04 25.25
C LEU A 401 24.58 -5.10 23.72
N LEU A 402 24.51 -3.94 23.05
CA LEU A 402 25.08 -3.75 21.72
C LEU A 402 26.60 -3.97 21.77
N PRO A 403 27.23 -4.58 20.74
CA PRO A 403 28.66 -4.43 20.55
C PRO A 403 28.95 -2.95 20.36
N THR A 404 29.65 -2.33 21.31
CA THR A 404 30.12 -0.95 21.16
C THR A 404 31.19 -0.92 20.07
N HIS A 405 30.81 -0.64 18.82
CA HIS A 405 31.78 -0.18 17.83
C HIS A 405 32.08 1.30 18.07
N ARG A 406 33.04 1.56 18.97
CA ARG A 406 33.87 2.76 18.88
C ARG A 406 34.77 2.60 17.65
N ALA A 407 34.53 3.40 16.62
CA ALA A 407 35.54 3.68 15.60
C ALA A 407 36.04 5.11 15.82
N ALA A 408 37.35 5.23 15.99
CA ALA A 408 38.11 6.48 16.03
C ALA A 408 38.29 7.06 14.62
#